data_AF-A0A0C1RPB9-F1
#
_entry.id   AF-A0A0C1RPB9-F1
#
_cell.length_a   1.000
_cell.length_b   1.000
_cell.length_c   1.000
_cell.angle_alpha   90.00
_cell.angle_beta   90.00
_cell.angle_gamma   90.00
#
_symmetry.space_group_name_H-M   'P 1'
#
loop_
_entity.id
_entity.type
_entity.pdbx_description
1 polymer ?
#
loop_
_entity_poly.entity_id
_entity_poly.type
_entity_poly.pdbx_seq_one_letter_code
_entity_poly.pdbx_strand_id
1 'polypeptide(L)'
;MYEGALTKGKVYEVLEHNLELNQVKIKGDNNRIRWYPVDCFKFGSVSVTRVKSVKIDDEIEEQLCAYTEVTITMSIGEQELKRWCYFLTPDYAKKWFVDRTNFKPMLLGKHGMILPILTYESITKAIEYLENHNLIEEHSLPLE
;
A
#
# COMPACT_ATOMS: atom_id res chain seq x y z
N MET A 1 -7.17 7.58 -5.73
CA MET A 1 -8.16 8.41 -6.46
C MET A 1 -8.32 7.81 -7.86
N TYR A 2 -9.55 7.65 -8.37
CA TYR A 2 -9.94 6.79 -9.51
C TYR A 2 -10.07 5.28 -9.26
N GLU A 3 -10.32 4.90 -8.01
CA GLU A 3 -10.65 3.51 -7.63
C GLU A 3 -11.80 2.96 -8.49
N GLY A 4 -11.63 1.74 -9.02
CA GLY A 4 -12.57 1.09 -9.92
C GLY A 4 -12.63 1.67 -11.35
N ALA A 5 -11.92 2.77 -11.63
CA ALA A 5 -11.81 3.33 -12.98
C ALA A 5 -10.45 3.04 -13.62
N LEU A 6 -9.37 3.05 -12.82
CA LEU A 6 -8.02 2.72 -13.24
C LEU A 6 -7.43 1.62 -12.33
N THR A 7 -6.63 0.74 -12.92
CA THR A 7 -5.91 -0.35 -12.27
C THR A 7 -4.42 -0.13 -12.46
N LYS A 8 -3.66 -0.14 -11.36
CA LYS A 8 -2.20 0.00 -11.38
C LYS A 8 -1.60 -0.99 -12.38
N GLY A 9 -0.72 -0.50 -13.25
CA GLY A 9 0.04 -1.29 -14.22
C GLY A 9 -0.72 -1.82 -15.43
N LYS A 10 -2.01 -1.47 -15.59
CA LYS A 10 -2.75 -1.75 -16.82
C LYS A 10 -2.43 -0.69 -17.88
N VAL A 11 -2.34 -1.13 -19.13
CA VAL A 11 -2.15 -0.24 -20.28
C VAL A 11 -3.53 0.23 -20.78
N TYR A 12 -3.64 1.52 -21.05
CA TYR A 12 -4.84 2.14 -21.59
C TYR A 12 -4.54 2.82 -22.92
N GLU A 13 -5.48 2.70 -23.86
CA GLU A 13 -5.44 3.43 -25.12
C GLU A 13 -5.88 4.89 -24.88
N VAL A 14 -5.06 5.83 -25.35
CA VAL A 14 -5.40 7.26 -25.33
C VAL A 14 -6.27 7.59 -26.54
N LEU A 15 -7.49 8.03 -26.27
CA LEU A 15 -8.46 8.44 -27.29
C LEU A 15 -8.27 9.91 -27.69
N GLU A 16 -7.83 10.76 -26.75
CA GLU A 16 -7.69 12.20 -26.96
C GLU A 16 -6.70 12.81 -25.95
N HIS A 17 -6.00 13.88 -26.36
CA HIS A 17 -5.12 14.67 -25.50
C HIS A 17 -5.70 16.08 -25.30
N ASN A 18 -5.73 16.54 -24.05
CA ASN A 18 -5.96 17.94 -23.70
C ASN A 18 -4.69 18.49 -23.06
N LEU A 19 -3.87 19.15 -23.88
CA LEU A 19 -2.57 19.69 -23.46
C LEU A 19 -2.72 20.88 -22.52
N GLU A 20 -3.79 21.67 -22.65
CA GLU A 20 -4.04 22.84 -21.80
C GLU A 20 -4.31 22.46 -20.35
N LEU A 21 -5.05 21.37 -20.13
CA LEU A 21 -5.39 20.88 -18.79
C LEU A 21 -4.49 19.73 -18.32
N ASN A 22 -3.48 19.34 -19.11
CA ASN A 22 -2.61 18.19 -18.86
C ASN A 22 -3.40 16.89 -18.57
N GLN A 23 -4.36 16.58 -19.45
CA GLN A 23 -5.26 15.43 -19.31
C GLN A 23 -5.28 14.56 -20.57
N VAL A 24 -5.57 13.28 -20.37
CA VAL A 24 -5.82 12.30 -21.42
C VAL A 24 -7.21 11.69 -21.28
N LYS A 25 -7.87 11.45 -22.40
CA LYS A 25 -9.17 10.81 -22.45
C LYS A 25 -8.97 9.33 -22.73
N ILE A 26 -9.42 8.49 -21.80
CA ILE A 26 -9.29 7.03 -21.92
C ILE A 26 -10.59 6.35 -21.53
N LYS A 27 -10.73 5.09 -21.96
CA LYS A 27 -11.77 4.18 -21.49
C LYS A 27 -11.25 3.41 -20.27
N GLY A 28 -11.80 3.70 -19.10
CA GLY A 28 -11.42 3.04 -17.84
C GLY A 28 -11.98 1.63 -17.70
N ASP A 29 -11.60 0.95 -16.62
CA ASP A 29 -12.01 -0.43 -16.31
C ASP A 29 -13.50 -0.58 -16.05
N ASN A 30 -14.15 0.49 -15.60
CA ASN A 30 -15.60 0.59 -15.46
C ASN A 30 -16.33 0.83 -16.79
N ASN A 31 -15.67 0.65 -17.94
CA ASN A 31 -16.22 0.81 -19.28
C ASN A 31 -16.66 2.25 -19.61
N ARG A 32 -16.28 3.26 -18.80
CA ARG A 32 -16.60 4.67 -19.00
C ARG A 32 -15.44 5.42 -19.65
N ILE A 33 -15.77 6.31 -20.58
CA ILE A 33 -14.80 7.22 -21.21
C ILE A 33 -14.79 8.54 -20.45
N ARG A 34 -13.62 8.94 -19.93
CA ARG A 34 -13.45 10.16 -19.13
C ARG A 34 -12.05 10.75 -19.31
N TRP A 35 -11.89 12.01 -18.92
CA TRP A 35 -10.60 12.68 -18.81
C TRP A 35 -9.93 12.33 -17.49
N TYR A 36 -8.63 12.03 -17.54
CA TYR A 36 -7.79 11.75 -16.39
C TYR A 36 -6.51 12.59 -16.46
N PRO A 37 -5.96 13.05 -15.33
CA PRO A 37 -4.67 13.72 -15.28
C PRO A 37 -3.58 12.82 -15.87
N VAL A 38 -2.66 13.42 -16.63
CA VAL A 38 -1.50 12.71 -17.20
C VAL A 38 -0.65 12.06 -16.11
N ASP A 39 -0.58 12.66 -14.92
CA ASP A 39 0.21 12.16 -13.78
C ASP A 39 -0.26 10.81 -13.24
N CYS A 40 -1.47 10.36 -13.61
CA CYS A 40 -1.95 9.01 -13.31
C CYS A 40 -1.27 7.93 -14.15
N PHE A 41 -0.52 8.30 -15.18
CA PHE A 41 0.08 7.40 -16.15
C PHE A 41 1.58 7.60 -16.22
N LYS A 42 2.27 6.56 -16.67
CA LYS A 42 3.64 6.65 -17.16
C LYS A 42 3.62 6.28 -18.63
N PHE A 43 4.24 7.10 -19.48
CA PHE A 43 4.34 6.82 -20.91
C PHE A 43 5.51 5.87 -21.19
N GLY A 44 5.30 4.91 -22.08
CA GLY A 44 6.30 3.92 -22.48
C GLY A 44 6.26 2.62 -21.66
N SER A 45 7.31 1.81 -21.78
CA SER A 45 7.46 0.58 -20.99
C SER A 45 7.95 0.94 -19.60
N VAL A 46 7.12 0.69 -18.59
CA VAL A 46 7.48 0.92 -17.17
C VAL A 46 7.30 -0.37 -16.40
N SER A 47 8.32 -0.74 -15.65
CA SER A 47 8.24 -1.85 -14.70
C SER A 47 7.31 -1.46 -13.55
N VAL A 48 6.27 -2.28 -13.33
CA VAL A 48 5.29 -2.04 -12.28
C VAL A 48 5.65 -2.90 -11.08
N THR A 49 5.89 -2.26 -9.94
CA THR A 49 6.09 -2.99 -8.69
C THR A 49 4.82 -3.74 -8.30
N ARG A 50 4.94 -5.05 -8.09
CA ARG A 50 3.85 -5.94 -7.66
C ARG A 50 4.22 -6.66 -6.37
N VAL A 51 3.26 -6.87 -5.48
CA VAL A 51 3.43 -7.75 -4.32
C VAL A 51 3.40 -9.20 -4.81
N LYS A 52 4.40 -10.00 -4.42
CA LYS A 52 4.51 -11.44 -4.70
C LYS A 52 4.07 -12.28 -3.50
N SER A 53 4.50 -11.89 -2.31
CA SER A 53 4.16 -12.62 -1.09
C SER A 53 4.23 -11.73 0.15
N VAL A 54 3.52 -12.18 1.18
CA VAL A 54 3.46 -11.57 2.50
C VAL A 54 3.86 -12.64 3.51
N LYS A 55 4.80 -12.30 4.39
CA LYS A 55 5.22 -13.13 5.51
C LYS A 55 5.04 -12.34 6.80
N ILE A 56 4.30 -12.90 7.74
CA ILE A 56 4.23 -12.38 9.11
C ILE A 56 5.46 -12.95 9.84
N ASP A 57 6.27 -12.07 10.41
CA ASP A 57 7.56 -12.44 10.98
C ASP A 57 7.44 -12.95 12.43
N ASP A 58 6.41 -12.51 13.15
CA ASP A 58 6.11 -12.94 14.52
C ASP A 58 4.79 -13.72 14.63
N GLU A 59 4.68 -14.57 15.66
CA GLU A 59 3.42 -15.22 15.98
C GLU A 59 2.41 -14.20 16.56
N ILE A 60 1.16 -14.27 16.10
CA ILE A 60 0.07 -13.44 16.62
C ILE A 60 -0.70 -14.22 17.70
N GLU A 61 -0.31 -14.04 18.95
CA GLU A 61 -0.94 -14.72 20.08
C GLU A 61 -2.34 -14.18 20.41
N GLU A 62 -2.51 -12.85 20.46
CA GLU A 62 -3.76 -12.19 20.83
C GLU A 62 -4.23 -11.24 19.72
N GLN A 63 -5.04 -11.75 18.78
CA GLN A 63 -5.43 -11.04 17.55
C GLN A 63 -6.05 -9.65 17.76
N LEU A 64 -6.70 -9.40 18.91
CA LEU A 64 -7.31 -8.11 19.24
C LEU A 64 -6.33 -7.16 19.95
N CYS A 65 -5.21 -7.64 20.48
CA CYS A 65 -4.22 -6.87 21.23
C CYS A 65 -2.79 -7.28 20.84
N ALA A 66 -2.46 -7.18 19.55
CA ALA A 66 -1.18 -7.62 19.01
C ALA A 66 -0.41 -6.52 18.27
N TYR A 67 0.88 -6.78 18.11
CA TYR A 67 1.84 -6.11 17.24
C TYR A 67 2.57 -7.21 16.47
N THR A 68 2.88 -6.98 15.20
CA THR A 68 3.71 -7.89 14.41
C THR A 68 4.41 -7.16 13.29
N GLU A 69 5.61 -7.62 12.95
CA GLU A 69 6.33 -7.21 11.76
C GLU A 69 5.95 -8.09 10.56
N VAL A 70 5.95 -7.48 9.39
CA VAL A 70 5.54 -8.13 8.14
C VAL A 70 6.56 -7.83 7.06
N THR A 71 7.13 -8.90 6.51
CA THR A 71 7.97 -8.86 5.33
C THR A 71 7.12 -8.99 4.07
N ILE A 72 7.28 -8.06 3.15
CA ILE A 72 6.63 -8.03 1.83
C ILE A 72 7.69 -8.31 0.78
N THR A 73 7.50 -9.37 0.00
CA THR A 73 8.30 -9.60 -1.20
C THR A 73 7.59 -8.99 -2.39
N MET A 74 8.29 -8.16 -3.15
CA MET A 74 7.79 -7.47 -4.33
C MET A 74 8.63 -7.84 -5.55
N SER A 75 8.06 -7.65 -6.74
CA SER A 75 8.79 -7.74 -8.01
C SER A 75 8.71 -6.46 -8.81
N ILE A 76 9.82 -6.08 -9.43
CA ILE A 76 9.91 -5.02 -10.42
C ILE A 76 10.56 -5.60 -11.69
N GLY A 77 9.74 -5.96 -12.68
CA GLY A 77 10.21 -6.77 -13.82
C GLY A 77 10.74 -8.13 -13.33
N GLU A 78 12.00 -8.45 -13.67
CA GLU A 78 12.67 -9.70 -13.25
C GLU A 78 13.33 -9.62 -11.86
N GLN A 79 13.42 -8.43 -11.27
CA GLN A 79 14.07 -8.25 -9.98
C GLN A 79 13.08 -8.44 -8.83
N GLU A 80 13.58 -8.97 -7.71
CA GLU A 80 12.85 -9.03 -6.45
C GLU A 80 13.37 -7.99 -5.47
N LEU A 81 12.44 -7.41 -4.71
CA LEU A 81 12.70 -6.42 -3.67
C LEU A 81 12.00 -6.88 -2.41
N LYS A 82 12.68 -6.80 -1.27
CA LYS A 82 12.06 -7.04 0.03
C LYS A 82 11.84 -5.71 0.73
N ARG A 83 10.68 -5.61 1.37
CA ARG A 83 10.30 -4.47 2.20
C ARG A 83 9.67 -4.98 3.48
N TRP A 84 9.61 -4.13 4.48
CA TRP A 84 8.96 -4.46 5.74
C TRP A 84 8.10 -3.31 6.23
N CYS A 85 7.07 -3.66 6.99
CA CYS A 85 6.20 -2.76 7.71
C CYS A 85 5.75 -3.46 9.00
N TYR A 86 5.09 -2.74 9.89
CA TYR A 86 4.49 -3.34 11.09
C TYR A 86 3.01 -3.02 11.18
N PHE A 87 2.29 -3.94 11.80
CA PHE A 87 0.87 -3.81 12.11
C PHE A 87 0.67 -3.91 13.61
N LEU A 88 -0.30 -3.14 14.11
CA LEU A 88 -0.75 -3.25 15.49
C LEU A 88 -2.25 -3.07 15.60
N THR A 89 -2.83 -3.53 16.71
CA THR A 89 -4.22 -3.18 17.04
C THR A 89 -4.31 -1.94 17.92
N PRO A 90 -5.47 -1.24 17.93
CA PRO A 90 -5.70 -0.14 18.87
C PRO A 90 -5.48 -0.54 20.33
N ASP A 91 -5.84 -1.76 20.73
CA ASP A 91 -5.66 -2.22 22.12
C ASP A 91 -4.19 -2.46 22.46
N TYR A 92 -3.38 -2.90 21.50
CA TYR A 92 -1.93 -2.92 21.68
C TYR A 92 -1.37 -1.50 21.83
N ALA A 93 -1.81 -0.56 20.97
CA ALA A 93 -1.38 0.84 21.04
C ALA A 93 -1.68 1.49 22.41
N LYS A 94 -2.81 1.13 23.04
CA LYS A 94 -3.20 1.65 24.37
C LYS A 94 -2.12 1.38 25.41
N LYS A 95 -1.42 0.23 25.34
CA LYS A 95 -0.34 -0.13 26.27
C LYS A 95 0.77 0.92 26.32
N TRP A 96 1.01 1.63 25.21
CA TRP A 96 2.01 2.69 25.14
C TRP A 96 1.63 3.95 25.93
N PHE A 97 0.34 4.15 26.23
CA PHE A 97 -0.16 5.31 26.96
C PHE A 97 -0.47 5.02 28.44
N VAL A 98 -0.24 3.79 28.90
CA VAL A 98 -0.51 3.38 30.29
C VAL A 98 0.52 4.01 31.24
N ASP A 99 1.79 4.04 30.84
CA ASP A 99 2.84 4.68 31.63
C ASP A 99 2.88 6.20 31.38
N ARG A 100 2.20 6.95 32.24
CA ARG A 100 2.15 8.42 32.20
C ARG A 100 3.42 9.08 32.74
N THR A 101 4.40 8.30 33.20
CA THR A 101 5.69 8.81 33.71
C THR A 101 6.77 8.81 32.62
N ASN A 102 6.53 8.07 31.52
CA ASN A 102 7.42 8.03 30.38
C ASN A 102 7.12 9.18 29.40
N PHE A 103 7.87 10.27 29.53
CA PHE A 103 7.74 11.46 28.65
C PHE A 103 8.51 11.33 27.32
N LYS A 104 9.04 10.16 26.98
CA LYS A 104 9.72 9.97 25.69
C LYS A 104 8.69 10.08 24.56
N PRO A 105 8.94 10.87 23.51
CA PRO A 105 8.06 10.94 22.36
C PRO A 105 8.01 9.57 21.67
N MET A 106 6.82 9.12 21.33
CA MET A 106 6.62 7.95 20.50
C MET A 106 6.60 8.37 19.03
N LEU A 107 7.50 7.81 18.23
CA LEU A 107 7.60 8.10 16.82
C LEU A 107 6.96 6.97 16.02
N LEU A 108 5.83 7.25 15.38
CA LEU A 108 5.18 6.35 14.43
C LEU A 108 5.61 6.75 13.02
N GLY A 109 6.38 5.87 12.37
CA GLY A 109 6.73 6.04 10.96
C GLY A 109 5.55 5.70 10.04
N LYS A 110 5.63 6.11 8.77
CA LYS A 110 4.62 5.78 7.74
C LYS A 110 4.46 4.28 7.48
N HIS A 111 5.42 3.46 7.91
CA HIS A 111 5.40 2.00 7.78
C HIS A 111 4.69 1.27 8.93
N GLY A 112 4.05 2.04 9.83
CA GLY A 112 3.18 1.51 10.89
C GLY A 112 1.71 1.62 10.52
N MET A 113 0.98 0.51 10.62
CA MET A 113 -0.45 0.43 10.30
C MET A 113 -1.27 -0.08 11.48
N ILE A 114 -2.48 0.43 11.61
CA ILE A 114 -3.42 0.03 12.65
C ILE A 114 -4.59 -0.72 12.02
N LEU A 115 -4.82 -1.96 12.46
CA LEU A 115 -5.97 -2.78 12.06
C LEU A 115 -6.81 -3.15 13.29
N PRO A 116 -8.14 -3.29 13.16
CA PRO A 116 -9.01 -3.64 14.28
C PRO A 116 -8.73 -5.04 14.85
N ILE A 117 -8.19 -5.94 14.02
CA ILE A 117 -7.79 -7.30 14.36
C ILE A 117 -6.55 -7.64 13.54
N LEU A 118 -5.61 -8.39 14.11
CA LEU A 118 -4.47 -8.96 13.39
C LEU A 118 -4.69 -10.44 13.13
N THR A 119 -4.91 -10.75 11.87
CA THR A 119 -4.89 -12.09 11.29
C THR A 119 -4.15 -12.03 9.96
N TYR A 120 -3.67 -13.19 9.47
CA TYR A 120 -3.10 -13.28 8.12
C TYR A 120 -4.01 -12.67 7.05
N GLU A 121 -5.32 -12.94 7.14
CA GLU A 121 -6.30 -12.40 6.20
C GLU A 121 -6.40 -10.87 6.26
N SER A 122 -6.50 -10.30 7.46
CA SER A 122 -6.62 -8.84 7.62
C SER A 122 -5.37 -8.10 7.15
N ILE A 123 -4.17 -8.63 7.44
CA ILE A 123 -2.89 -8.08 7.02
C ILE A 123 -2.76 -8.16 5.49
N THR A 124 -3.07 -9.33 4.90
CA THR A 124 -3.02 -9.50 3.45
C THR A 124 -3.96 -8.53 2.74
N LYS A 125 -5.21 -8.39 3.21
CA LYS A 125 -6.18 -7.42 2.66
C LYS A 125 -5.69 -5.97 2.77
N ALA A 126 -5.03 -5.61 3.87
CA ALA A 126 -4.45 -4.28 4.03
C ALA A 126 -3.32 -4.03 3.02
N ILE A 127 -2.45 -5.02 2.80
CA ILE A 127 -1.36 -4.94 1.82
C ILE A 127 -1.91 -4.86 0.38
N GLU A 128 -2.91 -5.66 0.05
CA GLU A 128 -3.61 -5.59 -1.24
C GLU A 128 -4.23 -4.21 -1.46
N TYR A 129 -4.86 -3.64 -0.43
CA TYR A 129 -5.40 -2.29 -0.48
C TYR A 129 -4.29 -1.27 -0.80
N LEU A 130 -3.16 -1.31 -0.08
CA LEU A 130 -2.04 -0.42 -0.33
C LEU A 130 -1.43 -0.59 -1.71
N GLU A 131 -1.29 -1.82 -2.19
CA GLU A 131 -0.76 -2.11 -3.53
C GLU A 131 -1.65 -1.49 -4.62
N ASN A 132 -2.97 -1.74 -4.53
CA ASN A 132 -3.95 -1.25 -5.48
C ASN A 132 -4.04 0.28 -5.50
N HIS A 133 -3.68 0.92 -4.39
CA HIS A 133 -3.67 2.37 -4.25
C HIS A 133 -2.29 3.01 -4.48
N ASN A 134 -1.28 2.21 -4.87
CA ASN A 134 0.10 2.68 -5.03
C ASN A 134 0.71 3.32 -3.77
N LEU A 135 0.30 2.84 -2.59
CA LEU A 135 0.73 3.34 -1.28
C LEU A 135 1.76 2.44 -0.60
N ILE A 136 1.93 1.20 -1.09
CA ILE A 136 2.78 0.19 -0.42
C ILE A 136 4.23 0.64 -0.27
N GLU A 137 4.82 1.31 -1.26
CA GLU A 137 6.20 1.81 -1.20
C GLU A 137 6.38 2.95 -0.19
N GLU A 138 5.36 3.79 0.00
CA GLU A 138 5.36 4.87 1.00
C GLU A 138 5.16 4.35 2.43
N HIS A 139 4.42 3.23 2.58
CA HIS A 139 4.04 2.64 3.86
C HIS A 139 4.80 1.36 4.18
N SER A 140 5.98 1.18 3.58
CA SER A 140 6.92 0.13 3.93
C SER A 140 8.34 0.64 3.72
N LEU A 141 9.31 0.05 4.41
CA LEU A 141 10.72 0.38 4.28
C LEU A 141 11.46 -0.73 3.53
N PRO A 142 12.55 -0.43 2.79
CA PRO A 142 13.42 -1.47 2.24
C PRO A 142 13.92 -2.40 3.35
N LEU A 143 13.98 -3.69 3.05
CA LEU A 143 14.63 -4.70 3.88
C LEU A 143 15.91 -5.11 3.14
N GLU A 144 17.07 -4.90 3.77
CA GLU A 144 18.41 -5.20 3.21
C GLU A 144 18.64 -6.71 3.03
#